data_AF-A0AB72ZPE1-F1
#
_entry.id   AF-A0AB72ZPE1-F1
#
_cell.length_a   1.000
_cell.length_b   1.000
_cell.length_c   1.000
_cell.angle_alpha   90.00
_cell.angle_beta   90.00
_cell.angle_gamma   90.00
#
_symmetry.space_group_name_H-M   'P 1'
#
loop_
_entity.id
_entity.type
_entity.pdbx_description
1 polymer ?
#
loop_
_entity_poly.entity_id
_entity_poly.type
_entity_poly.pdbx_seq_one_letter_code
_entity_poly.pdbx_strand_id
1 'polypeptide(L)'
;MFIGCSQYPQCDHTEVIDKPDETSIDCPQCGQGKLLQRKSRFGKVFHACNRYPDCQFTLNQPPIAGKCGYCHYPLLIEKRTARGIKRICASKLCGKAVASES
;
A
#
# COMPACT_ATOMS: atom_id res chain seq x y z
N MET A 1 29.48 22.84 43.41
CA MET A 1 28.52 23.83 42.89
C MET A 1 28.49 23.64 41.38
N PHE A 2 27.43 23.01 40.88
CA PHE A 2 27.26 22.64 39.46
C PHE A 2 25.97 23.30 38.97
N ILE A 3 26.08 24.12 37.93
CA ILE A 3 24.94 24.76 37.27
C ILE A 3 24.44 23.76 36.23
N GLY A 4 23.38 23.03 36.57
CA GLY A 4 22.65 22.16 35.65
C GLY A 4 21.50 22.92 35.00
N CYS A 5 21.51 23.00 33.66
CA CYS A 5 20.38 23.54 32.90
C CYS A 5 19.11 22.70 33.16
N SER A 6 18.06 23.35 33.65
CA SER A 6 16.82 22.71 34.14
C SER A 6 15.72 22.56 33.08
N GLN A 7 16.07 22.59 31.79
CA GLN A 7 15.10 22.57 30.68
C GLN A 7 15.23 21.33 29.78
N TYR A 8 15.50 20.17 30.40
CA TYR A 8 15.34 18.86 29.78
C TYR A 8 13.90 18.38 30.08
N PRO A 9 13.05 18.02 29.10
CA PRO A 9 13.38 17.46 27.79
C PRO A 9 12.56 18.12 26.65
N GLN A 10 12.94 19.29 26.15
CA GLN A 10 12.25 19.92 24.98
C GLN A 10 12.85 19.52 23.62
N CYS A 11 13.31 18.27 23.47
CA CYS A 11 13.69 17.71 22.18
C CYS A 11 13.01 16.34 22.00
N ASP A 12 11.72 16.38 21.67
CA ASP A 12 10.96 15.20 21.24
C ASP A 12 10.65 15.29 19.74
N HIS A 13 11.69 15.53 18.93
CA HIS A 13 11.59 15.35 17.48
C HIS A 13 12.00 13.91 17.14
N THR A 14 11.29 12.95 17.73
CA THR A 14 11.31 11.59 17.23
C THR A 14 10.37 11.55 16.04
N GLU A 15 10.83 11.95 14.85
CA GLU A 15 10.09 11.62 13.63
C GLU A 15 10.22 10.12 13.44
N VAL A 16 9.34 9.38 14.09
CA VAL A 16 9.04 8.01 13.70
C VAL A 16 8.28 8.10 12.38
N ILE A 17 9.02 8.32 11.29
CA ILE A 17 8.55 8.20 9.90
C ILE A 17 8.41 6.70 9.58
N ASP A 18 7.72 5.97 10.45
CA ASP A 18 7.22 4.61 10.20
C ASP A 18 5.69 4.67 10.13
N LYS A 19 5.15 5.77 9.56
CA LYS A 19 3.81 5.67 9.00
C LYS A 19 3.96 4.75 7.79
N PRO A 20 3.38 3.52 7.81
CA PRO A 20 3.37 2.70 6.61
C PRO A 20 2.83 3.57 5.49
N ASP A 21 3.60 3.77 4.41
CA ASP A 21 3.21 4.62 3.29
C ASP A 21 1.74 4.35 2.98
N GLU A 22 0.88 5.30 3.37
CA GLU A 22 -0.55 5.15 3.23
C GLU A 22 -0.80 5.22 1.73
N THR A 23 -0.92 4.07 1.08
CA THR A 23 -1.31 4.05 -0.32
C THR A 23 -2.66 4.74 -0.39
N SER A 24 -2.75 5.80 -1.19
CA SER A 24 -3.99 6.57 -1.39
C SER A 24 -5.05 5.80 -2.19
N ILE A 25 -4.99 4.47 -2.15
CA ILE A 25 -5.77 3.55 -2.96
C ILE A 25 -6.83 2.91 -2.08
N ASP A 26 -8.08 3.11 -2.48
CA ASP A 26 -9.23 2.52 -1.79
C ASP A 26 -9.28 1.00 -2.01
N CYS A 27 -9.69 0.29 -0.97
CA CYS A 27 -9.85 -1.14 -1.00
C CYS A 27 -11.06 -1.50 -1.88
N PRO A 28 -10.87 -2.22 -3.00
CA PRO A 28 -11.97 -2.55 -3.90
C PRO A 28 -12.89 -3.63 -3.33
N GLN A 29 -12.51 -4.29 -2.24
CA GLN A 29 -13.33 -5.32 -1.59
C GLN A 29 -14.37 -4.71 -0.65
N CYS A 30 -14.01 -3.67 0.12
CA CYS A 30 -14.92 -3.04 1.08
C CYS A 30 -15.36 -1.62 0.70
N GLY A 31 -14.68 -0.96 -0.24
CA GLY A 31 -14.99 0.39 -0.74
C GLY A 31 -14.81 1.53 0.28
N GLN A 32 -14.54 1.21 1.54
CA GLN A 32 -14.48 2.18 2.65
C GLN A 32 -13.09 2.25 3.31
N GLY A 33 -12.30 1.19 3.16
CA GLY A 33 -10.95 1.11 3.70
C GLY A 33 -9.91 1.51 2.66
N LYS A 34 -8.69 1.76 3.11
CA LYS A 34 -7.53 2.04 2.24
C LYS A 34 -6.52 0.90 2.34
N LEU A 35 -5.75 0.72 1.27
CA LEU A 35 -4.64 -0.23 1.25
C LEU A 35 -3.42 0.40 1.91
N LEU A 36 -2.87 -0.25 2.92
CA LEU A 36 -1.67 0.19 3.61
C LEU A 36 -0.50 -0.72 3.24
N GLN A 37 0.64 -0.13 2.92
CA GLN A 37 1.87 -0.87 2.71
C GLN A 37 2.37 -1.41 4.05
N ARG A 38 2.51 -2.72 4.17
CA ARG A 38 2.99 -3.42 5.36
C ARG A 38 4.18 -4.30 5.01
N LYS A 39 5.12 -4.42 5.94
CA LYS A 39 6.26 -5.33 5.81
C LYS A 39 6.00 -6.57 6.65
N SER A 40 6.10 -7.74 6.03
CA SER A 40 6.01 -9.03 6.73
C SER A 40 7.28 -9.29 7.55
N ARG A 41 7.20 -10.24 8.50
CA ARG A 41 8.36 -10.70 9.28
C ARG A 41 9.55 -11.16 8.43
N PHE A 42 9.29 -11.58 7.20
CA PHE A 42 10.30 -12.06 6.24
C PHE A 42 10.84 -10.93 5.35
N GLY A 43 10.53 -9.67 5.65
CA GLY A 43 10.96 -8.51 4.89
C GLY A 43 10.19 -8.27 3.59
N LYS A 44 9.26 -9.15 3.19
CA LYS A 44 8.41 -8.94 2.01
C LYS A 44 7.36 -7.87 2.28
N VAL A 45 7.23 -6.92 1.36
CA VAL A 45 6.20 -5.88 1.38
C VAL A 45 4.89 -6.43 0.80
N PHE A 46 3.78 -6.13 1.46
CA PHE A 46 2.43 -6.47 1.03
C PHE A 46 1.50 -5.31 1.37
N HIS A 47 0.35 -5.22 0.70
CA HIS A 47 -0.63 -4.17 0.90
C HIS A 47 -1.89 -4.79 1.46
N ALA A 48 -2.35 -4.31 2.61
CA ALA A 48 -3.53 -4.85 3.29
C ALA A 48 -4.54 -3.75 3.57
N CYS A 49 -5.83 -4.10 3.58
CA CYS A 49 -6.85 -3.15 4.00
C CYS A 49 -6.63 -2.73 5.46
N ASN A 50 -6.73 -1.44 5.74
CA ASN A 50 -6.68 -0.90 7.10
C ASN A 50 -7.85 -1.35 7.99
N ARG A 51 -8.94 -1.86 7.41
CA ARG A 51 -10.13 -2.35 8.11
C ARG A 51 -10.03 -3.82 8.55
N TYR A 52 -8.84 -4.37 8.75
CA TYR A 52 -8.72 -5.70 9.34
C TYR A 52 -9.21 -5.67 10.81
N PRO A 53 -10.06 -6.61 11.30
CA PRO A 53 -10.44 -7.88 10.67
C PRO A 53 -11.66 -7.85 9.74
N ASP A 54 -12.44 -6.76 9.68
CA ASP A 54 -13.64 -6.65 8.80
C ASP A 54 -13.34 -6.91 7.32
N CYS A 55 -12.15 -6.53 6.87
CA CYS A 55 -11.70 -6.71 5.49
C CYS A 55 -10.34 -7.40 5.43
N GLN A 56 -10.33 -8.66 4.99
CA GLN A 56 -9.12 -9.49 4.85
C GLN A 56 -8.43 -9.34 3.48
N PHE A 57 -8.74 -8.28 2.73
CA PHE A 57 -8.14 -8.06 1.43
C PHE A 57 -6.64 -7.74 1.57
N THR A 58 -5.81 -8.49 0.85
CA THR A 58 -4.34 -8.36 0.86
C THR A 58 -3.76 -8.58 -0.53
N LEU A 59 -2.64 -7.91 -0.81
CA LEU A 59 -1.93 -7.97 -2.08
C LEU A 59 -0.43 -8.01 -1.86
N ASN A 60 0.26 -8.96 -2.50
CA ASN A 60 1.72 -9.04 -2.43
C ASN A 60 2.41 -8.13 -3.48
N GLN A 61 1.65 -7.60 -4.42
CA GLN A 61 2.14 -6.73 -5.49
C GLN A 61 1.77 -5.28 -5.14
N PRO A 62 2.50 -4.29 -5.66
CA PRO A 62 2.14 -2.88 -5.52
C PRO A 62 0.77 -2.62 -6.17
N PRO A 63 -0.23 -2.14 -5.42
CA PRO A 63 -1.51 -1.73 -5.97
C PRO A 63 -1.34 -0.42 -6.74
N ILE A 64 -2.11 -0.27 -7.82
CA ILE A 64 -2.21 0.95 -8.61
C ILE A 64 -3.67 1.32 -8.79
N ALA A 65 -3.97 2.61 -8.55
CA ALA A 65 -5.24 3.20 -8.90
C ALA A 65 -5.41 3.18 -10.43
N GLY A 66 -6.41 2.44 -10.91
CA GLY A 66 -6.67 2.34 -12.33
C GLY A 66 -7.83 1.38 -12.62
N LYS A 67 -8.60 1.70 -13.65
CA LYS A 67 -9.73 0.88 -14.06
C LYS A 67 -9.28 -0.14 -15.10
N CYS A 68 -9.65 -1.40 -14.90
CA CYS A 68 -9.40 -2.43 -15.89
C CYS A 68 -10.29 -2.21 -17.13
N GLY A 69 -9.70 -2.18 -18.33
CA GLY A 69 -10.47 -2.07 -19.58
C GLY A 69 -11.34 -3.28 -19.90
N TYR A 70 -11.04 -4.46 -19.35
CA TYR A 70 -11.76 -5.71 -19.63
C TYR A 70 -12.94 -5.98 -18.70
N CYS A 71 -12.79 -5.69 -17.41
CA CYS A 71 -13.79 -6.01 -16.39
C CYS A 71 -14.18 -4.80 -15.53
N HIS A 72 -13.69 -3.61 -15.87
CA HIS A 72 -13.99 -2.36 -15.17
C HIS A 72 -13.62 -2.32 -13.69
N TYR A 73 -12.78 -3.26 -13.23
CA TYR A 73 -12.32 -3.32 -11.85
C TYR A 73 -11.43 -2.13 -11.49
N PRO A 74 -11.63 -1.44 -10.35
CA PRO A 74 -11.00 -0.16 -10.04
C PRO A 74 -9.57 -0.28 -9.47
N LEU A 75 -9.00 -1.49 -9.47
CA LEU A 75 -7.67 -1.74 -8.91
C LEU A 75 -6.79 -2.57 -9.86
N LEU A 76 -5.56 -2.10 -10.04
CA LEU A 76 -4.51 -2.77 -10.80
C LEU A 76 -3.34 -3.14 -9.88
N ILE A 77 -2.47 -4.01 -10.35
CA ILE A 77 -1.23 -4.39 -9.69
C ILE A 77 -0.06 -4.30 -10.67
N GLU A 78 1.11 -3.89 -10.16
CA GLU A 78 2.34 -3.93 -10.95
C GLU A 78 3.09 -5.24 -10.77
N LYS A 79 3.38 -5.90 -11.89
CA LYS A 79 4.21 -7.09 -11.95
C LYS A 79 5.51 -6.77 -12.68
N ARG A 80 6.64 -6.89 -11.97
CA ARG A 80 7.98 -6.85 -12.59
C ARG A 80 8.23 -8.15 -13.35
N THR A 81 8.53 -8.04 -14.63
CA THR A 81 8.87 -9.17 -15.51
C THR A 81 10.21 -8.90 -16.19
N ALA A 82 10.82 -9.91 -16.82
CA ALA A 82 12.07 -9.75 -17.56
C ALA A 82 12.01 -8.70 -18.69
N ARG A 83 10.81 -8.42 -19.22
CA ARG A 83 10.56 -7.43 -20.28
C ARG A 83 10.18 -6.04 -19.74
N GLY A 84 10.18 -5.83 -18.43
CA GLY A 84 9.78 -4.59 -17.78
C GLY A 84 8.57 -4.74 -16.85
N ILE A 85 8.04 -3.61 -16.41
CA ILE A 85 6.90 -3.52 -15.48
C ILE A 85 5.61 -3.62 -16.29
N LYS A 86 4.74 -4.59 -15.95
CA LYS A 86 3.41 -4.74 -16.55
C LYS A 86 2.33 -4.51 -15.51
N ARG A 87 1.29 -3.78 -15.90
CA ARG A 87 0.08 -3.59 -15.08
C ARG A 87 -0.91 -4.71 -15.37
N ILE A 88 -1.43 -5.34 -14.32
CA ILE A 88 -2.37 -6.46 -14.40
C ILE A 88 -3.57 -6.12 -13.54
N CYS A 89 -4.75 -6.59 -13.93
CA CYS A 89 -5.95 -6.44 -13.10
C CYS A 89 -5.78 -7.18 -11.76
N ALA A 90 -6.09 -6.51 -10.64
CA ALA A 90 -6.00 -7.09 -9.31
C ALA A 90 -7.15 -8.07 -8.99
N SER A 91 -8.21 -8.09 -9.81
CA SER A 91 -9.33 -9.01 -9.64
C SER A 91 -8.91 -10.45 -9.94
N LYS A 92 -9.20 -11.36 -9.00
CA LYS A 92 -8.98 -12.82 -9.14
C LYS A 92 -9.72 -13.41 -10.35
N LEU A 93 -10.83 -12.80 -10.77
CA LEU A 93 -11.64 -13.27 -11.90
C LEU A 93 -11.10 -12.82 -13.26
N CYS A 94 -10.29 -11.76 -13.31
CA CYS A 94 -9.82 -11.18 -14.57
C CYS A 94 -8.36 -11.55 -14.85
N GLY A 95 -7.42 -11.14 -13.99
CA GLY A 95 -5.99 -11.40 -14.16
C GLY A 95 -5.36 -10.96 -15.50
N LYS A 96 -6.07 -10.17 -16.34
CA LYS A 96 -5.57 -9.72 -17.64
C LYS A 96 -4.60 -8.55 -17.47
N ALA A 97 -3.56 -8.52 -18.31
CA ALA A 97 -2.65 -7.38 -18.39
C ALA A 97 -3.37 -6.20 -19.03
N VAL A 98 -3.34 -5.05 -18.37
CA VAL A 98 -3.88 -3.79 -18.89
C VAL A 98 -2.70 -2.94 -19.37
N ALA A 99 -2.71 -2.59 -20.66
CA ALA A 99 -1.86 -1.51 -21.13
C ALA A 99 -2.51 -0.21 -20.63
N SER A 100 -1.75 0.65 -19.97
CA SER A 100 -2.21 2.01 -19.68
C SER A 100 -2.34 2.74 -21.01
N GLU A 101 -3.55 2.77 -21.56
CA GLU A 101 -3.88 3.62 -22.69
C GLU A 101 -3.81 5.09 -22.19
N SER A 102 -3.00 5.89 -22.88
CA SER A 102 -2.83 7.34 -22.65
C SER A 102 -3.95 8.13 -23.28
#